data_AF-A0AAD7TLP6-F1
#
_entry.id   AF-A0AAD7TLP6-F1
#
_cell.length_a   1.000
_cell.length_b   1.000
_cell.length_c   1.000
_cell.angle_alpha   90.00
_cell.angle_beta   90.00
_cell.angle_gamma   90.00
#
_symmetry.space_group_name_H-M   'P 1'
#
loop_
_entity.id
_entity.type
_entity.pdbx_description
1 polymer ?
#
loop_
_entity_poly.entity_id
_entity_poly.type
_entity_poly.pdbx_seq_one_letter_code
_entity_poly.pdbx_strand_id
1 'polypeptide(L)'
;MKDADKVSDVHDNPPWYARNPDGKIVLGAVPDRLLNHPELQRRGIVLRDSSKPGVVFRSFATDDGPPNRGFVVKVLDLNTQELEIYERLLDHVGSPQNHTIPSEIVRSGHPMLIMPMLSRIDMVMCQWSLSLSGLADIFYQLVEGVDYLHKHNIAHMDLCPGNVGGALAPQSDYHALLQLDRIYIYDFNTSRQFARGPGYQHAITLPETQVSPPNGLTHFDPYSWDVYCLGHLMNELMDVGAIRCDKHSSADILRRYMLKITRLHLGSCVGMRAG
;
A
#
# COMPACT_ATOMS: atom_id res chain seq x y z
N MET A 1 -21.23 43.03 1.10
CA MET A 1 -21.42 41.60 1.43
C MET A 1 -22.00 40.91 0.22
N LYS A 2 -21.14 40.54 -0.71
CA LYS A 2 -21.41 39.62 -1.82
C LYS A 2 -20.13 38.85 -2.04
N ASP A 3 -20.32 37.55 -2.13
CA ASP A 3 -19.32 36.51 -2.05
C ASP A 3 -18.14 36.77 -2.98
N ALA A 4 -16.95 36.81 -2.36
CA ALA A 4 -15.72 36.64 -3.10
C ALA A 4 -15.71 35.21 -3.63
N ASP A 5 -15.60 35.10 -4.94
CA ASP A 5 -15.20 33.89 -5.65
C ASP A 5 -14.05 33.21 -4.89
N LYS A 6 -14.37 32.16 -4.13
CA LYS A 6 -13.41 31.10 -3.85
C LYS A 6 -13.19 30.41 -5.18
N VAL A 7 -12.24 30.94 -5.96
CA VAL A 7 -11.50 30.15 -6.92
C VAL A 7 -10.94 28.97 -6.12
N SER A 8 -11.59 27.82 -6.21
CA SER A 8 -11.10 26.57 -5.66
C SER A 8 -9.73 26.34 -6.27
N ASP A 9 -8.69 26.43 -5.45
CA ASP A 9 -7.32 26.35 -5.89
C ASP A 9 -7.06 24.96 -6.46
N VAL A 10 -7.08 24.84 -7.79
CA VAL A 10 -6.72 23.63 -8.54
C VAL A 10 -5.27 23.21 -8.25
N HIS A 11 -4.50 24.06 -7.55
CA HIS A 11 -3.10 23.86 -7.21
C HIS A 11 -2.83 23.18 -5.84
N ASP A 12 -3.85 22.78 -5.07
CA ASP A 12 -3.60 22.18 -3.75
C ASP A 12 -3.48 20.64 -3.75
N ASN A 13 -3.82 19.95 -4.84
CA ASN A 13 -3.58 18.51 -4.96
C ASN A 13 -2.08 18.19 -5.04
N PRO A 14 -1.62 17.02 -4.55
CA PRO A 14 -0.26 16.56 -4.77
C PRO A 14 0.04 16.44 -6.28
N PRO A 15 1.32 16.53 -6.70
CA PRO A 15 2.52 16.47 -5.86
C PRO A 15 2.96 17.80 -5.24
N TRP A 16 3.27 17.78 -3.94
CA TRP A 16 3.84 18.90 -3.18
C TRP A 16 5.36 18.85 -3.14
N TYR A 17 6.00 19.30 -4.22
CA TYR A 17 7.44 19.32 -4.30
C TYR A 17 8.08 20.39 -3.41
N ALA A 18 9.16 20.03 -2.72
CA ALA A 18 10.11 20.99 -2.19
C ALA A 18 10.86 21.69 -3.34
N ARG A 19 11.17 22.97 -3.17
CA ARG A 19 11.88 23.77 -4.17
C ARG A 19 13.03 24.54 -3.53
N ASN A 20 14.14 24.64 -4.25
CA ASN A 20 15.25 25.53 -3.90
C ASN A 20 14.85 27.01 -4.14
N PRO A 21 15.65 27.99 -3.65
CA PRO A 21 15.43 29.41 -3.93
C PRO A 21 15.39 29.77 -5.42
N ASP A 22 16.00 28.94 -6.29
CA ASP A 22 15.96 29.08 -7.75
C ASP A 22 14.71 28.46 -8.41
N GLY A 23 13.78 27.92 -7.61
CA GLY A 23 12.53 27.30 -8.05
C GLY A 23 12.63 25.84 -8.48
N LYS A 24 13.83 25.24 -8.52
CA LYS A 24 13.99 23.83 -8.96
C LYS A 24 13.50 22.84 -7.90
N ILE A 25 12.87 21.76 -8.38
CA ILE A 25 12.36 20.67 -7.54
C ILE A 25 13.52 19.92 -6.87
N VAL A 26 13.39 19.65 -5.58
CA VAL A 26 14.31 18.82 -4.80
C VAL A 26 13.59 17.53 -4.41
N LEU A 27 13.85 16.44 -5.16
CA LEU A 27 13.05 15.21 -5.09
C LEU A 27 12.99 14.54 -3.70
N GLY A 28 14.07 14.62 -2.93
CA GLY A 28 14.14 13.99 -1.60
C GLY A 28 13.75 14.90 -0.43
N ALA A 29 13.49 16.18 -0.67
CA ALA A 29 13.24 17.14 0.40
C ALA A 29 11.77 17.23 0.78
N VAL A 30 11.53 17.66 2.02
CA VAL A 30 10.20 17.91 2.57
C VAL A 30 9.83 19.37 2.28
N PRO A 31 8.64 19.67 1.70
CA PRO A 31 8.22 21.04 1.43
C PRO A 31 7.89 21.81 2.71
N ASP A 32 8.11 23.12 2.72
CA ASP A 32 7.89 24.00 3.88
C ASP A 32 6.48 23.90 4.47
N ARG A 33 5.47 23.69 3.63
CA ARG A 33 4.08 23.50 4.08
C ARG A 33 3.90 22.29 5.00
N LEU A 34 4.70 21.24 4.84
CA LEU A 34 4.70 20.07 5.71
C LEU A 34 5.57 20.29 6.95
N LEU A 35 6.73 20.96 6.80
CA LEU A 35 7.58 21.33 7.93
C LEU A 35 6.86 22.26 8.92
N ASN A 36 5.97 23.10 8.42
CA ASN A 36 5.17 24.04 9.19
C ASN A 36 3.73 23.56 9.45
N HIS A 37 3.42 22.29 9.19
CA HIS A 37 2.06 21.78 9.35
C HIS A 37 1.66 21.75 10.83
N PRO A 38 0.58 22.44 11.26
CA PRO A 38 0.26 22.59 12.68
C PRO A 38 0.11 21.26 13.41
N GLU A 39 -0.51 20.27 12.75
CA GLU A 39 -0.75 18.97 13.35
C GLU A 39 0.52 18.13 13.49
N LEU A 40 1.48 18.27 12.56
CA LEU A 40 2.76 17.57 12.65
C LEU A 40 3.62 18.18 13.75
N GLN A 41 3.67 19.51 13.83
CA GLN A 41 4.38 20.24 14.89
C GLN A 41 3.80 19.91 16.27
N ARG A 42 2.47 19.93 16.41
CA ARG A 42 1.77 19.59 17.67
C ARG A 42 2.13 18.20 18.18
N ARG A 43 2.37 17.25 17.27
CA ARG A 43 2.75 15.86 17.58
C ARG A 43 4.26 15.62 17.67
N GLY A 44 5.08 16.63 17.37
CA GLY A 44 6.53 16.48 17.28
C GLY A 44 7.00 15.58 16.14
N ILE A 45 6.19 15.42 15.07
CA ILE A 45 6.56 14.62 13.89
C ILE A 45 7.44 15.47 12.98
N VAL A 46 8.74 15.16 12.96
CA VAL A 46 9.73 15.83 12.10
C VAL A 46 10.00 14.95 10.88
N LEU A 47 9.47 15.36 9.73
CA LEU A 47 9.74 14.72 8.44
C LEU A 47 11.17 15.06 7.98
N ARG A 48 11.85 14.07 7.39
CA ARG A 48 13.28 14.15 7.05
C ARG A 48 13.53 13.96 5.57
N ASP A 49 12.77 13.08 4.92
CA ASP A 49 12.90 12.81 3.50
C ASP A 49 11.55 12.51 2.83
N SER A 50 11.60 12.32 1.51
CA SER A 50 10.49 11.85 0.70
C SER A 50 10.80 10.47 0.12
N SER A 51 9.88 9.51 0.32
CA SER A 51 9.95 8.19 -0.32
C SER A 51 9.31 8.18 -1.71
N LYS A 52 8.27 9.00 -1.92
CA LYS A 52 7.65 9.28 -3.22
C LYS A 52 7.60 10.80 -3.38
N PRO A 53 8.49 11.40 -4.21
CA PRO A 53 8.64 12.84 -4.32
C PRO A 53 7.31 13.57 -4.46
N GLY A 54 7.03 14.47 -3.51
CA GLY A 54 5.81 15.28 -3.48
C GLY A 54 4.55 14.59 -2.94
N VAL A 55 4.60 13.31 -2.57
CA VAL A 55 3.41 12.55 -2.15
C VAL A 55 3.61 11.90 -0.78
N VAL A 56 4.74 11.21 -0.58
CA VAL A 56 4.99 10.42 0.64
C VAL A 56 6.29 10.88 1.30
N PHE A 57 6.22 11.15 2.60
CA PHE A 57 7.29 11.72 3.42
C PHE A 57 7.47 10.89 4.69
N ARG A 58 8.69 10.83 5.22
CA ARG A 58 8.99 9.97 6.38
C ARG A 58 9.70 10.72 7.48
N SER A 59 9.44 10.33 8.72
CA SER A 59 10.30 10.65 9.86
C SER A 59 11.23 9.47 10.14
N PHE A 60 12.37 9.76 10.77
CA PHE A 60 13.28 8.73 11.28
C PHE A 60 13.24 8.71 12.80
N ALA A 61 13.41 7.51 13.37
CA ALA A 61 13.82 7.37 14.75
C ALA A 61 15.15 8.12 14.93
N THR A 62 15.21 9.08 15.85
CA THR A 62 16.46 9.73 16.22
C THR A 62 16.96 9.12 17.52
N ASP A 63 18.26 8.81 17.59
CA ASP A 63 18.90 8.31 18.80
C ASP A 63 18.88 9.35 19.95
N ASP A 64 18.79 10.64 19.62
CA ASP A 64 18.92 11.75 20.58
C ASP A 64 17.59 12.31 21.13
N GLY A 65 16.49 11.56 21.03
CA GLY A 65 15.16 11.98 21.50
C GLY A 65 14.36 10.84 22.12
N PRO A 66 13.17 11.10 22.74
CA PRO A 66 12.25 10.01 23.06
C PRO A 66 12.01 9.20 21.79
N PRO A 67 11.90 7.86 21.86
CA PRO A 67 11.93 6.98 20.70
C PRO A 67 10.93 7.48 19.66
N ASN A 68 11.46 8.10 18.60
CA ASN A 68 10.60 8.64 17.55
C ASN A 68 10.12 7.42 16.75
N ARG A 69 8.84 7.16 16.91
CA ARG A 69 8.11 5.99 16.43
C ARG A 69 7.87 6.16 14.94
N GLY A 70 8.93 5.99 14.14
CA GLY A 70 9.01 6.42 12.73
C GLY A 70 7.65 6.44 12.01
N PHE A 71 7.30 7.59 11.45
CA PHE A 71 6.01 7.84 10.82
C PHE A 71 6.19 8.05 9.32
N VAL A 72 5.14 7.71 8.59
CA VAL A 72 4.95 8.08 7.19
C VAL A 72 3.79 9.04 7.11
N VAL A 73 3.98 10.13 6.38
CA VAL A 73 2.95 11.10 6.04
C VAL A 73 2.72 11.03 4.54
N LYS A 74 1.49 10.71 4.14
CA LYS A 74 1.08 10.69 2.73
C LYS A 74 0.06 11.80 2.48
N VAL A 75 0.35 12.65 1.51
CA VAL A 75 -0.59 13.64 0.99
C VAL A 75 -1.53 12.93 0.00
N LEU A 76 -2.83 13.04 0.22
CA LEU A 76 -3.82 12.30 -0.56
C LEU A 76 -4.17 13.04 -1.86
N ASP A 77 -4.29 12.33 -2.97
CA ASP A 77 -4.80 12.90 -4.22
C ASP A 77 -6.32 12.84 -4.25
N LEU A 78 -6.98 14.00 -4.18
CA LEU A 78 -8.44 14.11 -4.17
C LEU A 78 -9.10 13.81 -5.53
N ASN A 79 -8.30 13.58 -6.58
CA ASN A 79 -8.80 13.07 -7.86
C ASN A 79 -8.93 11.53 -7.88
N THR A 80 -8.48 10.86 -6.82
CA THR A 80 -8.59 9.40 -6.65
C THR A 80 -9.69 9.05 -5.64
N GLN A 81 -9.97 7.76 -5.45
CA GLN A 81 -10.88 7.27 -4.41
C GLN A 81 -10.15 6.89 -3.11
N GLU A 82 -8.86 7.21 -3.00
CA GLU A 82 -8.02 6.76 -1.88
C GLU A 82 -8.56 7.24 -0.53
N LEU A 83 -9.03 8.50 -0.46
CA LEU A 83 -9.55 9.06 0.77
C LEU A 83 -10.79 8.30 1.27
N GLU A 84 -11.78 8.12 0.41
CA GLU A 84 -13.04 7.44 0.75
C GLU A 84 -12.81 5.96 1.08
N ILE A 85 -11.84 5.33 0.41
CA ILE A 85 -11.43 3.95 0.70
C ILE A 85 -10.81 3.87 2.11
N TYR A 86 -9.90 4.77 2.47
CA TYR A 86 -9.33 4.80 3.81
C TYR A 86 -10.40 5.08 4.88
N GLU A 87 -11.35 5.99 4.65
CA GLU A 87 -12.46 6.23 5.59
C GLU A 87 -13.20 4.92 5.90
N ARG A 88 -13.59 4.17 4.86
CA ARG A 88 -14.31 2.90 5.03
C ARG A 88 -13.48 1.81 5.71
N LEU A 89 -12.21 1.69 5.35
CA LEU A 89 -11.33 0.63 5.87
C LEU A 89 -10.90 0.91 7.31
N LEU A 90 -10.67 2.18 7.67
CA LEU A 90 -10.24 2.55 9.02
C LEU A 90 -11.36 2.46 10.06
N ASP A 91 -12.63 2.57 9.64
CA ASP A 91 -13.79 2.28 10.49
C ASP A 91 -13.76 0.85 11.07
N HIS A 92 -13.03 -0.06 10.42
CA HIS A 92 -12.91 -1.48 10.78
C HIS A 92 -11.46 -1.90 11.03
N VAL A 93 -10.59 -0.97 11.45
CA VAL A 93 -9.15 -1.24 11.66
C VAL A 93 -8.86 -2.34 12.69
N GLY A 94 -9.79 -2.60 13.61
CA GLY A 94 -9.69 -3.69 14.59
C GLY A 94 -10.06 -5.07 14.07
N SER A 95 -10.58 -5.19 12.83
CA SER A 95 -10.93 -6.48 12.25
C SER A 95 -9.65 -7.29 11.94
N PRO A 96 -9.57 -8.57 12.36
CA PRO A 96 -8.39 -9.39 12.09
C PRO A 96 -8.19 -9.69 10.61
N GLN A 97 -9.24 -9.64 9.78
CA GLN A 97 -9.12 -9.81 8.33
C GLN A 97 -8.76 -8.51 7.60
N ASN A 98 -8.85 -7.36 8.27
CA ASN A 98 -8.49 -6.08 7.67
C ASN A 98 -6.98 -5.87 7.75
N HIS A 99 -6.29 -6.14 6.65
CA HIS A 99 -4.85 -5.94 6.54
C HIS A 99 -4.47 -4.51 6.11
N THR A 100 -5.41 -3.56 6.10
CA THR A 100 -5.08 -2.14 5.83
C THR A 100 -4.15 -1.61 6.92
N ILE A 101 -3.09 -0.88 6.54
CA ILE A 101 -2.21 -0.25 7.52
C ILE A 101 -3.01 0.72 8.43
N PRO A 102 -2.92 0.57 9.78
CA PRO A 102 -3.54 1.51 10.70
C PRO A 102 -3.03 2.92 10.43
N SER A 103 -3.96 3.85 10.22
CA SER A 103 -3.64 5.22 9.82
C SER A 103 -4.62 6.19 10.48
N GLU A 104 -4.20 7.44 10.57
CA GLU A 104 -5.09 8.54 10.93
C GLU A 104 -5.22 9.51 9.74
N ILE A 105 -6.46 9.92 9.46
CA ILE A 105 -6.74 10.94 8.44
C ILE A 105 -6.75 12.32 9.11
N VAL A 106 -5.76 13.14 8.78
CA VAL A 106 -5.68 14.55 9.22
C VAL A 106 -6.39 15.45 8.21
N ARG A 107 -7.29 16.31 8.69
CA ARG A 107 -8.13 17.20 7.87
C ARG A 107 -7.91 18.69 8.13
N SER A 108 -6.87 19.05 8.89
CA SER A 108 -6.51 20.45 9.15
C SER A 108 -5.81 21.07 7.94
N GLY A 109 -6.56 21.27 6.86
CA GLY A 109 -6.06 21.67 5.54
C GLY A 109 -6.37 20.58 4.51
N HIS A 110 -5.46 20.38 3.56
CA HIS A 110 -5.57 19.29 2.59
C HIS A 110 -5.41 17.92 3.27
N PRO A 111 -6.25 16.92 2.97
CA PRO A 111 -6.22 15.62 3.64
C PRO A 111 -4.89 14.89 3.51
N MET A 112 -4.43 14.35 4.63
CA MET A 112 -3.22 13.52 4.69
C MET A 112 -3.43 12.31 5.59
N LEU A 113 -2.69 11.24 5.31
CA LEU A 113 -2.56 10.11 6.20
C LEU A 113 -1.30 10.26 7.05
N ILE A 114 -1.44 10.03 8.34
CA ILE A 114 -0.32 9.75 9.24
C ILE A 114 -0.40 8.28 9.59
N MET A 115 0.63 7.52 9.27
CA MET A 115 0.69 6.07 9.49
C MET A 115 2.05 5.67 10.09
N PRO A 116 2.12 4.55 10.82
CA PRO A 116 3.39 3.98 11.25
C PRO A 116 4.30 3.64 10.07
N MET A 117 5.60 3.78 10.23
CA MET A 117 6.57 3.27 9.26
C MET A 117 6.74 1.77 9.45
N LEU A 118 6.33 0.99 8.45
CA LEU A 118 6.48 -0.47 8.43
C LEU A 118 7.87 -0.90 7.96
N SER A 119 8.23 -2.12 8.32
CA SER A 119 9.39 -2.78 7.73
C SER A 119 9.04 -3.26 6.33
N ARG A 120 9.99 -3.10 5.40
CA ARG A 120 9.83 -3.60 4.04
C ARG A 120 9.64 -5.12 4.07
N ILE A 121 8.81 -5.62 3.17
CA ILE A 121 8.47 -7.05 3.12
C ILE A 121 9.70 -7.95 2.93
N ASP A 122 10.71 -7.51 2.18
CA ASP A 122 11.96 -8.23 1.99
C ASP A 122 12.77 -8.37 3.29
N MET A 123 12.68 -7.41 4.22
CA MET A 123 13.30 -7.49 5.54
C MET A 123 12.55 -8.46 6.46
N VAL A 124 11.22 -8.41 6.46
CA VAL A 124 10.35 -9.31 7.23
C VAL A 124 10.65 -10.76 6.88
N MET A 125 10.74 -11.03 5.57
CA MET A 125 11.09 -12.35 5.04
C MET A 125 12.45 -12.88 5.51
N CYS A 126 13.47 -12.01 5.53
CA CYS A 126 14.79 -12.38 6.05
C CYS A 126 14.74 -12.73 7.54
N GLN A 127 13.96 -11.98 8.34
CA GLN A 127 13.81 -12.27 9.77
C GLN A 127 13.10 -13.61 10.01
N TRP A 128 12.09 -13.95 9.21
CA TRP A 128 11.40 -15.24 9.30
C TRP A 128 12.15 -16.40 8.63
N SER A 129 13.41 -16.16 8.24
CA SER A 129 14.33 -17.14 7.69
C SER A 129 13.82 -17.88 6.46
N LEU A 130 12.82 -17.33 5.74
CA LEU A 130 12.15 -17.96 4.61
C LEU A 130 11.77 -19.43 4.85
N SER A 131 11.33 -19.74 6.06
CA SER A 131 10.75 -21.05 6.30
C SER A 131 9.53 -21.24 5.38
N LEU A 132 9.29 -22.48 4.95
CA LEU A 132 8.08 -22.82 4.18
C LEU A 132 6.81 -22.36 4.91
N SER A 133 6.78 -22.49 6.24
CA SER A 133 5.71 -21.99 7.10
C SER A 133 5.62 -20.47 7.06
N GLY A 134 6.72 -19.75 7.23
CA GLY A 134 6.70 -18.28 7.20
C GLY A 134 6.25 -17.73 5.83
N LEU A 135 6.68 -18.34 4.73
CA LEU A 135 6.19 -17.97 3.39
C LEU A 135 4.69 -18.26 3.22
N ALA A 136 4.22 -19.41 3.73
CA ALA A 136 2.80 -19.74 3.72
C ALA A 136 1.98 -18.76 4.57
N ASP A 137 2.51 -18.32 5.71
CA ASP A 137 1.87 -17.36 6.61
C ASP A 137 1.78 -15.97 5.96
N ILE A 138 2.84 -15.49 5.28
CA ILE A 138 2.79 -14.25 4.48
C ILE A 138 1.70 -14.36 3.42
N PHE A 139 1.68 -15.47 2.68
CA PHE A 139 0.72 -15.66 1.60
C PHE A 139 -0.72 -15.71 2.13
N TYR A 140 -0.94 -16.43 3.23
CA TYR A 140 -2.24 -16.49 3.90
C TYR A 140 -2.74 -15.10 4.29
N GLN A 141 -1.91 -14.30 4.97
CA GLN A 141 -2.26 -12.95 5.39
C GLN A 141 -2.59 -12.02 4.20
N LEU A 142 -1.83 -12.12 3.11
CA LEU A 142 -2.11 -11.33 1.91
C LEU A 142 -3.39 -11.76 1.21
N VAL A 143 -3.66 -13.07 1.11
CA VAL A 143 -4.93 -13.58 0.58
C VAL A 143 -6.11 -13.12 1.45
N GLU A 144 -5.97 -13.21 2.77
CA GLU A 144 -6.99 -12.74 3.72
C GLU A 144 -7.26 -11.24 3.58
N GLY A 145 -6.21 -10.43 3.45
CA GLY A 145 -6.33 -8.99 3.19
C GLY A 145 -7.02 -8.65 1.88
N VAL A 146 -6.66 -9.33 0.79
CA VAL A 146 -7.28 -9.13 -0.53
C VAL A 146 -8.74 -9.58 -0.52
N ASP A 147 -9.05 -10.74 0.06
CA ASP A 147 -10.43 -11.21 0.23
C ASP A 147 -11.27 -10.24 1.06
N TYR A 148 -10.69 -9.64 2.11
CA TYR A 148 -11.36 -8.60 2.88
C TYR A 148 -11.71 -7.37 2.04
N LEU A 149 -10.78 -6.86 1.22
CA LEU A 149 -11.05 -5.76 0.30
C LEU A 149 -12.17 -6.13 -0.69
N HIS A 150 -12.10 -7.34 -1.26
CA HIS A 150 -13.04 -7.82 -2.26
C HIS A 150 -14.45 -7.99 -1.70
N LYS A 151 -14.60 -8.44 -0.46
CA LYS A 151 -15.88 -8.49 0.27
C LYS A 151 -16.51 -7.11 0.48
N HIS A 152 -15.69 -6.07 0.52
CA HIS A 152 -16.14 -4.67 0.57
C HIS A 152 -16.26 -4.05 -0.82
N ASN A 153 -16.20 -4.86 -1.89
CA ASN A 153 -16.21 -4.45 -3.29
C ASN A 153 -15.10 -3.46 -3.65
N ILE A 154 -13.97 -3.50 -2.94
CA ILE A 154 -12.77 -2.70 -3.22
C ILE A 154 -11.77 -3.58 -3.96
N ALA A 155 -11.24 -3.11 -5.09
CA ALA A 155 -10.06 -3.70 -5.71
C ALA A 155 -8.85 -2.77 -5.48
N HIS A 156 -7.71 -3.34 -5.15
CA HIS A 156 -6.48 -2.59 -4.85
C HIS A 156 -5.81 -2.06 -6.12
N MET A 157 -5.89 -2.80 -7.22
CA MET A 157 -5.41 -2.45 -8.56
C MET A 157 -3.88 -2.32 -8.76
N ASP A 158 -3.11 -2.20 -7.69
CA ASP A 158 -1.63 -2.10 -7.75
C ASP A 158 -0.93 -2.89 -6.62
N LEU A 159 -1.29 -4.16 -6.42
CA LEU A 159 -0.59 -5.01 -5.43
C LEU A 159 0.83 -5.33 -5.90
N CYS A 160 1.84 -4.88 -5.15
CA CYS A 160 3.25 -5.11 -5.43
C CYS A 160 4.06 -5.10 -4.11
N PRO A 161 5.36 -5.48 -4.12
CA PRO A 161 6.16 -5.50 -2.90
C PRO A 161 6.31 -4.12 -2.23
N GLY A 162 6.23 -3.05 -3.03
CA GLY A 162 6.28 -1.67 -2.56
C GLY A 162 5.01 -1.20 -1.85
N ASN A 163 3.91 -1.94 -1.96
CA ASN A 163 2.60 -1.61 -1.40
C ASN A 163 2.19 -2.59 -0.28
N VAL A 164 3.15 -3.37 0.23
CA VAL A 164 3.00 -4.27 1.37
C VAL A 164 4.17 -4.15 2.33
N GLY A 165 3.97 -4.47 3.60
CA GLY A 165 4.99 -4.37 4.63
C GLY A 165 4.60 -5.11 5.90
N GLY A 166 5.52 -5.27 6.82
CA GLY A 166 5.26 -5.96 8.08
C GLY A 166 5.66 -5.15 9.30
N ALA A 167 4.99 -5.43 10.42
CA ALA A 167 5.37 -4.90 11.71
C ALA A 167 6.33 -5.87 12.43
N LEU A 168 7.54 -5.40 12.72
CA LEU A 168 8.55 -6.11 13.51
C LEU A 168 8.60 -5.57 14.94
N ALA A 169 9.22 -6.32 15.86
CA ALA A 169 9.16 -6.07 17.32
C ALA A 169 9.37 -4.60 17.75
N PRO A 170 10.38 -3.86 17.28
CA PRO A 170 10.53 -2.46 17.70
C PRO A 170 9.33 -1.59 17.29
N GLN A 171 8.69 -1.88 16.16
CA GLN A 171 7.57 -1.09 15.64
C GLN A 171 6.27 -1.38 16.41
N SER A 172 6.00 -2.65 16.74
CA SER A 172 4.80 -3.02 17.52
C SER A 172 4.83 -2.48 18.95
N ASP A 173 6.02 -2.33 19.54
CA ASP A 173 6.17 -1.77 20.89
C ASP A 173 5.82 -0.27 20.93
N TYR A 174 6.03 0.42 19.82
CA TYR A 174 5.80 1.85 19.71
C TYR A 174 4.41 2.20 19.17
N HIS A 175 3.83 1.38 18.30
CA HIS A 175 2.54 1.64 17.71
C HIS A 175 1.52 0.59 18.16
N ALA A 176 0.68 0.95 19.12
CA ALA A 176 -0.29 0.04 19.76
C ALA A 176 -1.31 -0.60 18.79
N LEU A 177 -1.50 -0.03 17.60
CA LEU A 177 -2.38 -0.59 16.57
C LEU A 177 -1.66 -1.58 15.64
N LEU A 178 -0.33 -1.62 15.68
CA LEU A 178 0.44 -2.62 14.95
C LEU A 178 0.46 -3.93 15.74
N GLN A 179 0.25 -5.04 15.03
CA GLN A 179 0.38 -6.38 15.57
C GLN A 179 1.71 -6.96 15.10
N LEU A 180 2.50 -7.49 16.03
CA LEU A 180 3.77 -8.15 15.71
C LEU A 180 3.55 -9.27 14.68
N ASP A 181 4.45 -9.35 13.71
CA ASP A 181 4.47 -10.32 12.63
C ASP A 181 3.25 -10.27 11.68
N ARG A 182 2.50 -9.16 11.72
CA ARG A 182 1.39 -8.90 10.81
C ARG A 182 1.86 -8.23 9.52
N ILE A 183 1.35 -8.70 8.39
CA ILE A 183 1.49 -8.09 7.07
C ILE A 183 0.37 -7.08 6.86
N TYR A 184 0.71 -5.92 6.33
CA TYR A 184 -0.22 -4.84 6.01
C TYR A 184 -0.12 -4.46 4.53
N ILE A 185 -1.26 -4.06 3.98
CA ILE A 185 -1.48 -3.53 2.63
C ILE A 185 -1.68 -2.02 2.76
N TYR A 186 -1.06 -1.25 1.86
CA TYR A 186 -1.14 0.21 1.84
C TYR A 186 -0.95 0.76 0.42
N ASP A 187 -1.11 2.08 0.28
CA ASP A 187 -1.13 2.80 -1.00
C ASP A 187 -2.35 2.44 -1.87
N PHE A 188 -3.50 3.04 -1.52
CA PHE A 188 -4.77 2.84 -2.22
C PHE A 188 -5.01 3.89 -3.32
N ASN A 189 -3.96 4.53 -3.83
CA ASN A 189 -4.07 5.62 -4.82
C ASN A 189 -4.72 5.18 -6.14
N THR A 190 -4.50 3.93 -6.56
CA THR A 190 -5.09 3.34 -7.77
C THR A 190 -6.33 2.49 -7.47
N SER A 191 -6.60 2.24 -6.19
CA SER A 191 -7.71 1.41 -5.72
C SER A 191 -9.05 2.01 -6.12
N ARG A 192 -10.04 1.14 -6.30
CA ARG A 192 -11.40 1.55 -6.68
C ARG A 192 -12.44 0.76 -5.91
N GLN A 193 -13.48 1.48 -5.49
CA GLN A 193 -14.73 0.92 -5.01
C GLN A 193 -15.65 0.67 -6.20
N PHE A 194 -16.11 -0.56 -6.35
CA PHE A 194 -17.09 -0.92 -7.37
C PHE A 194 -18.47 -1.16 -6.77
N ALA A 195 -19.49 -1.05 -7.61
CA ALA A 195 -20.88 -1.33 -7.25
C ALA A 195 -21.17 -2.83 -7.15
N ARG A 196 -20.38 -3.67 -7.83
CA ARG A 196 -20.55 -5.12 -7.89
C ARG A 196 -19.27 -5.80 -7.42
N GLY A 197 -19.42 -6.91 -6.70
CA GLY A 197 -18.30 -7.70 -6.21
C GLY A 197 -17.74 -8.69 -7.23
N PRO A 198 -16.81 -9.56 -6.78
CA PRO A 198 -16.20 -10.61 -7.59
C PRO A 198 -17.23 -11.48 -8.33
N GLY A 199 -16.95 -11.81 -9.59
CA GLY A 199 -17.83 -12.63 -10.44
C GLY A 199 -18.99 -11.89 -11.10
N TYR A 200 -19.28 -10.64 -10.71
CA TYR A 200 -20.36 -9.82 -11.29
C TYR A 200 -19.88 -8.48 -11.86
N GLN A 201 -18.70 -8.04 -11.46
CA GLN A 201 -18.08 -6.83 -11.96
C GLN A 201 -17.58 -7.03 -13.40
N HIS A 202 -17.83 -6.03 -14.25
CA HIS A 202 -17.36 -6.06 -15.63
C HIS A 202 -15.89 -5.65 -15.70
N ALA A 203 -15.21 -6.17 -16.74
CA ALA A 203 -13.84 -5.80 -17.02
C ALA A 203 -13.71 -4.27 -17.24
N ILE A 204 -12.62 -3.70 -16.72
CA ILE A 204 -12.26 -2.30 -16.90
C ILE A 204 -10.92 -2.19 -17.60
N THR A 205 -10.69 -1.06 -18.26
CA THR A 205 -9.34 -0.69 -18.70
C THR A 205 -8.48 -0.44 -17.47
N LEU A 206 -7.32 -1.10 -17.40
CA LEU A 206 -6.39 -0.90 -16.29
C LEU A 206 -5.80 0.52 -16.33
N PRO A 207 -5.58 1.16 -15.17
CA PRO A 207 -4.70 2.32 -15.08
C PRO A 207 -3.25 1.92 -15.38
N GLU A 208 -2.32 2.87 -15.31
CA GLU A 208 -0.90 2.53 -15.23
C GLU A 208 -0.65 1.70 -13.95
N THR A 209 0.00 0.55 -14.11
CA THR A 209 0.25 -0.41 -13.03
C THR A 209 1.73 -0.78 -12.97
N GLN A 210 2.23 -1.11 -11.78
CA GLN A 210 3.62 -1.57 -11.63
C GLN A 210 3.82 -2.97 -12.23
N VAL A 211 2.82 -3.83 -12.12
CA VAL A 211 2.83 -5.16 -12.73
C VAL A 211 2.41 -5.05 -14.20
N SER A 212 3.23 -5.59 -15.10
CA SER A 212 2.90 -5.64 -16.53
C SER A 212 1.74 -6.59 -16.80
N PRO A 213 0.69 -6.16 -17.53
CA PRO A 213 -0.41 -7.04 -17.89
C PRO A 213 0.05 -8.22 -18.77
N PRO A 214 -0.52 -9.42 -18.59
CA PRO A 214 -0.17 -10.58 -19.39
C PRO A 214 -0.63 -10.42 -20.84
N ASN A 215 0.20 -10.88 -21.78
CA ASN A 215 -0.15 -11.05 -23.19
C ASN A 215 -0.70 -9.78 -23.90
N GLY A 216 -0.32 -8.58 -23.42
CA GLY A 216 -0.78 -7.31 -23.98
C GLY A 216 -2.27 -7.02 -23.75
N LEU A 217 -2.93 -7.77 -22.86
CA LEU A 217 -4.30 -7.49 -22.46
C LEU A 217 -4.35 -6.17 -21.68
N THR A 218 -5.40 -5.39 -21.90
CA THR A 218 -5.60 -4.08 -21.27
C THR A 218 -6.90 -3.97 -20.48
N HIS A 219 -7.76 -4.99 -20.55
CA HIS A 219 -9.07 -5.02 -19.92
C HIS A 219 -9.20 -6.24 -19.02
N PHE A 220 -9.51 -6.03 -17.74
CA PHE A 220 -9.57 -7.09 -16.74
C PHE A 220 -10.73 -6.87 -15.78
N ASP A 221 -11.30 -7.97 -15.31
CA ASP A 221 -12.03 -7.94 -14.04
C ASP A 221 -11.07 -7.45 -12.93
N PRO A 222 -11.40 -6.37 -12.22
CA PRO A 222 -10.48 -5.72 -11.28
C PRO A 222 -10.10 -6.63 -10.09
N TYR A 223 -11.01 -7.51 -9.67
CA TYR A 223 -10.73 -8.47 -8.59
C TYR A 223 -9.77 -9.58 -9.05
N SER A 224 -9.97 -10.10 -10.25
CA SER A 224 -9.06 -11.07 -10.88
C SER A 224 -7.69 -10.45 -11.15
N TRP A 225 -7.63 -9.14 -11.44
CA TRP A 225 -6.39 -8.40 -11.56
C TRP A 225 -5.60 -8.35 -10.24
N ASP A 226 -6.26 -8.10 -9.10
CA ASP A 226 -5.61 -8.19 -7.78
C ASP A 226 -5.03 -9.58 -7.51
N VAL A 227 -5.78 -10.64 -7.84
CA VAL A 227 -5.31 -12.04 -7.68
C VAL A 227 -4.09 -12.32 -8.56
N TYR A 228 -4.08 -11.79 -9.79
CA TYR A 228 -2.91 -11.89 -10.68
C TYR A 228 -1.69 -11.16 -10.09
N CYS A 229 -1.87 -9.92 -9.62
CA CYS A 229 -0.82 -9.13 -9.00
C CYS A 229 -0.28 -9.80 -7.73
N LEU A 230 -1.15 -10.39 -6.90
CA LEU A 230 -0.77 -11.15 -5.73
C LEU A 230 0.12 -12.36 -6.09
N GLY A 231 -0.20 -13.07 -7.17
CA GLY A 231 0.65 -14.15 -7.68
C GLY A 231 2.05 -13.69 -8.10
N HIS A 232 2.15 -12.50 -8.71
CA HIS A 232 3.44 -11.88 -9.05
C HIS A 232 4.22 -11.45 -7.84
N LEU A 233 3.56 -10.75 -6.91
CA LEU A 233 4.13 -10.37 -5.61
C LEU A 233 4.77 -11.59 -4.94
N MET A 234 4.05 -12.72 -4.84
CA MET A 234 4.60 -13.93 -4.24
C MET A 234 5.79 -14.52 -5.00
N ASN A 235 5.78 -14.51 -6.33
CA ASN A 235 6.93 -14.95 -7.11
C ASN A 235 8.17 -14.09 -6.83
N GLU A 236 7.99 -12.77 -6.79
CA GLU A 236 9.08 -11.84 -6.51
C GLU A 236 9.61 -12.02 -5.08
N LEU A 237 8.73 -12.18 -4.10
CA LEU A 237 9.13 -12.48 -2.72
C LEU A 237 9.97 -13.76 -2.64
N MET A 238 9.56 -14.83 -3.33
CA MET A 238 10.34 -16.07 -3.37
C MET A 238 11.71 -15.89 -4.04
N ASP A 239 11.81 -15.09 -5.10
CA ASP A 239 13.08 -14.81 -5.79
C ASP A 239 14.03 -14.00 -4.89
N VAL A 240 13.53 -12.92 -4.29
CA VAL A 240 14.31 -12.11 -3.33
C VAL A 240 14.78 -12.96 -2.16
N GLY A 241 13.90 -13.82 -1.66
CA GLY A 241 14.22 -14.74 -0.59
C GLY A 241 15.32 -15.73 -0.97
N ALA A 242 15.17 -16.41 -2.11
CA ALA A 242 16.17 -17.35 -2.60
C ALA A 242 17.57 -16.71 -2.72
N ILE A 243 17.64 -15.48 -3.23
CA ILE A 243 18.89 -14.73 -3.37
C ILE A 243 19.50 -14.35 -2.01
N ARG A 244 18.69 -13.84 -1.07
CA ARG A 244 19.20 -13.25 0.17
C ARG A 244 19.50 -14.26 1.27
N CYS A 245 18.90 -15.45 1.23
CA CYS A 245 18.98 -16.40 2.32
C CYS A 245 19.54 -17.78 1.93
N ASP A 246 19.95 -17.99 0.67
CA ASP A 246 20.55 -19.24 0.17
C ASP A 246 19.66 -20.49 0.42
N LYS A 247 18.33 -20.31 0.28
CA LYS A 247 17.30 -21.33 0.58
C LYS A 247 16.43 -21.68 -0.63
N HIS A 248 17.05 -22.22 -1.67
CA HIS A 248 16.40 -22.52 -2.94
C HIS A 248 15.29 -23.61 -2.86
N SER A 249 15.43 -24.61 -1.98
CA SER A 249 14.57 -25.80 -2.00
C SER A 249 13.12 -25.56 -1.55
N SER A 250 12.87 -24.65 -0.61
CA SER A 250 11.51 -24.35 -0.11
C SER A 250 10.71 -23.45 -1.07
N ALA A 251 11.39 -22.53 -1.77
CA ALA A 251 10.76 -21.66 -2.76
C ALA A 251 10.20 -22.43 -3.97
N ASP A 252 10.92 -23.46 -4.44
CA ASP A 252 10.49 -24.25 -5.59
C ASP A 252 9.21 -25.06 -5.36
N ILE A 253 9.00 -25.55 -4.13
CA ILE A 253 7.78 -26.30 -3.76
C ILE A 253 6.57 -25.37 -3.81
N LEU A 254 6.66 -24.20 -3.16
CA LEU A 254 5.57 -23.22 -3.16
C LEU A 254 5.27 -22.67 -4.54
N ARG A 255 6.30 -22.37 -5.34
CA ARG A 255 6.13 -21.93 -6.73
C ARG A 255 5.32 -22.92 -7.55
N ARG A 256 5.54 -24.23 -7.38
CA ARG A 256 4.74 -25.28 -8.04
C ARG A 256 3.29 -25.30 -7.56
N TYR A 257 3.04 -25.10 -6.26
CA TYR A 257 1.68 -25.02 -5.72
C TYR A 257 0.94 -23.76 -6.18
N MET A 258 1.59 -22.61 -6.15
CA MET A 258 0.98 -21.35 -6.59
C MET A 258 0.68 -21.36 -8.08
N LEU A 259 1.61 -21.79 -8.94
CA LEU A 259 1.34 -21.95 -10.37
C LEU A 259 0.13 -22.85 -10.63
N LYS A 260 -0.10 -23.86 -9.79
CA LYS A 260 -1.29 -24.72 -9.88
C LYS A 260 -2.56 -23.96 -9.51
N ILE A 261 -2.56 -23.17 -8.43
CA ILE A 261 -3.70 -22.35 -7.99
C ILE A 261 -4.02 -21.24 -9.00
N THR A 262 -3.01 -20.49 -9.44
CA THR A 262 -3.18 -19.40 -10.41
C THR A 262 -3.66 -19.93 -11.77
N ARG A 263 -3.16 -21.10 -12.22
CA ARG A 263 -3.68 -21.75 -13.44
C ARG A 263 -5.11 -22.25 -13.31
N LEU A 264 -5.53 -22.70 -12.11
CA LEU A 264 -6.93 -23.09 -11.87
C LEU A 264 -7.88 -21.88 -11.91
N HIS A 265 -7.46 -20.72 -11.38
CA HIS A 265 -8.25 -19.48 -11.44
C HIS A 265 -8.23 -18.82 -12.84
N LEU A 266 -7.08 -18.76 -13.51
CA LEU A 266 -7.02 -18.24 -14.88
C LEU A 266 -7.69 -19.18 -15.89
N GLY A 267 -7.58 -20.49 -15.70
CA GLY A 267 -8.25 -21.50 -16.54
C GLY A 267 -9.77 -21.50 -16.41
N SER A 268 -10.31 -21.15 -15.23
CA SER A 268 -11.75 -20.92 -15.04
C SER A 268 -12.22 -19.58 -15.62
N CYS A 269 -11.36 -18.55 -15.66
CA CYS A 269 -11.66 -17.29 -16.36
C CYS A 269 -11.64 -17.44 -17.90
N VAL A 270 -10.77 -18.29 -18.46
CA VAL A 270 -10.76 -18.60 -19.91
C VAL A 270 -11.96 -19.48 -20.31
N GLY A 271 -12.62 -20.11 -19.34
CA GLY A 271 -13.87 -20.86 -19.52
C GLY A 271 -15.12 -19.98 -19.70
N MET A 272 -15.06 -18.67 -19.41
CA MET A 272 -16.13 -17.72 -19.74
C MET A 272 -15.93 -17.20 -21.17
N ARG A 273 -16.07 -18.09 -22.16
CA ARG A 273 -16.19 -17.69 -23.57
C ARG A 273 -17.65 -17.37 -23.91
N ALA A 274 -17.84 -16.10 -24.28
CA ALA A 274 -18.70 -15.61 -25.35
C ALA A 274 -20.11 -16.21 -25.45
N GLY A 275 -21.04 -15.57 -24.75
CA GLY A 275 -22.46 -15.49 -25.06
C GLY A 275 -22.90 -14.04 -24.88
#